data_AF-A0A6J4PHP4-F1
#
_entry.id   AF-A0A6J4PHP4-F1
#
_cell.length_a   1.000
_cell.length_b   1.000
_cell.length_c   1.000
_cell.angle_alpha   90.00
_cell.angle_beta   90.00
_cell.angle_gamma   90.00
#
_symmetry.space_group_name_H-M   'P 1'
#
loop_
_entity.id
_entity.type
_entity.pdbx_description
1 polymer ?
#
loop_
_entity_poly.entity_id
_entity_poly.type
_entity_poly.pdbx_seq_one_letter_code
_entity_poly.pdbx_strand_id
1 'polypeptide(L)' 'MAIEGRGRAEHHRVRRVGVAAPGMVAYADGERSGALPVTIESAPGASKVLP' A
#
# COMPACT_ATOMS: atom_id res chain seq x y z
N MET A 1 25.32 -0.37 -4.26
CA MET A 1 24.72 -1.09 -3.11
C MET A 1 23.69 -2.04 -3.67
N ALA A 2 24.09 -3.28 -3.95
CA ALA A 2 23.19 -4.31 -4.41
C ALA A 2 22.40 -4.84 -3.20
N ILE A 3 21.09 -4.98 -3.33
CA ILE A 3 20.29 -5.71 -2.33
C ILE A 3 20.56 -7.21 -2.51
N GLU A 4 21.59 -7.70 -1.82
CA GLU A 4 21.78 -9.14 -1.64
C GLU A 4 20.73 -9.66 -0.65
N GLY A 5 19.86 -10.54 -1.13
CA GLY A 5 18.86 -11.24 -0.33
C GLY A 5 17.55 -11.38 -1.09
N ARG A 6 17.18 -12.60 -1.51
CA ARG A 6 15.78 -12.87 -1.89
C ARG A 6 14.96 -12.76 -0.61
N GLY A 7 14.41 -11.58 -0.36
CA GLY A 7 13.50 -11.36 0.77
C GLY A 7 12.31 -12.31 0.69
N ARG A 8 11.87 -12.81 1.84
CA ARG A 8 10.65 -13.61 1.95
C ARG A 8 9.45 -12.70 1.74
N ALA A 9 8.67 -12.96 0.69
CA ALA A 9 7.41 -12.27 0.43
C ALA A 9 6.23 -13.15 0.86
N GLU A 10 5.25 -12.56 1.52
CA GLU A 10 3.97 -13.19 1.83
C GLU A 10 2.85 -12.39 1.15
N HIS A 11 1.80 -13.10 0.71
CA HIS A 11 0.62 -12.48 0.12
C HIS A 11 -0.61 -12.75 1.00
N HIS A 12 -1.29 -11.67 1.39
CA HIS A 12 -2.51 -11.70 2.19
C HIS A 12 -3.62 -10.98 1.43
N ARG A 13 -4.74 -11.66 1.15
CA ARG A 13 -5.92 -11.02 0.54
C ARG A 13 -6.82 -10.47 1.65
N VAL A 14 -6.94 -9.15 1.72
CA VAL A 14 -7.70 -8.43 2.77
C VAL A 14 -8.59 -7.34 2.15
N ARG A 15 -9.59 -6.86 2.90
CA ARG A 15 -10.39 -5.68 2.50
C ARG A 15 -9.93 -4.39 3.15
N ARG A 16 -9.30 -4.49 4.32
CA ARG A 16 -8.79 -3.37 5.11
C ARG A 16 -7.46 -3.75 5.74
N VAL A 17 -6.49 -2.83 5.69
CA VAL A 17 -5.15 -3.05 6.25
C VAL A 17 -4.63 -1.76 6.88
N GLY A 18 -4.04 -1.87 8.06
CA GLY A 18 -3.26 -0.80 8.67
C GLY A 18 -1.78 -1.03 8.40
N VAL A 19 -1.07 0.03 8.02
CA VAL A 19 0.38 0.01 7.82
C VAL A 19 1.00 1.07 8.70
N ALA A 20 1.92 0.67 9.57
CA ALA A 20 2.62 1.56 10.49
C ALA A 20 4.12 1.28 10.43
N ALA A 21 4.89 2.30 10.07
CA ALA A 21 6.34 2.30 10.18
C ALA A 21 6.81 3.75 10.44
N PRO A 22 7.44 4.04 11.59
CA PRO A 22 7.86 5.39 11.94
C PRO A 22 8.81 6.00 10.90
N GLY A 23 8.60 7.28 10.58
CA GLY A 23 9.46 8.04 9.66
C GLY A 23 9.32 7.69 8.18
N MET A 24 8.42 6.77 7.82
CA MET A 24 8.18 6.37 6.44
C MET A 24 7.03 7.17 5.81
N VAL A 25 7.12 7.33 4.48
CA VAL A 25 6.10 8.00 3.66
C VAL A 25 5.38 6.95 2.82
N ALA A 26 4.06 6.95 2.87
CA ALA A 26 3.20 6.17 1.99
C ALA A 26 3.15 6.80 0.59
N TYR A 27 3.24 5.95 -0.42
CA TYR A 27 2.99 6.30 -1.82
C TYR A 27 1.79 5.52 -2.34
N ALA A 28 0.94 6.17 -3.12
CA ALA A 28 -0.19 5.58 -3.83
C ALA A 28 -0.14 6.05 -5.28
N ASP A 29 -0.27 5.13 -6.24
CA ASP A 29 -0.28 5.42 -7.68
C ASP A 29 0.90 6.28 -8.20
N GLY A 30 2.04 6.19 -7.53
CA GLY A 30 3.27 6.96 -7.85
C GLY A 30 3.39 8.31 -7.13
N GLU A 31 2.37 8.71 -6.37
CA GLU A 31 2.32 9.99 -5.67
C GLU A 31 2.49 9.82 -4.16
N ARG A 32 2.99 10.88 -3.49
CA ARG A 32 3.09 10.91 -2.02
C ARG A 32 1.71 11.06 -1.42
N SER A 33 1.25 10.05 -0.68
CA SER A 33 -0.06 10.07 -0.02
C SER A 33 0.01 10.67 1.39
N GLY A 34 1.10 10.46 2.13
CA GLY A 34 1.30 11.02 3.46
C GLY A 34 2.31 10.25 4.32
N ALA A 35 2.54 10.71 5.54
CA ALA A 35 3.34 9.97 6.52
C ALA A 35 2.55 8.78 7.08
N LEU A 36 3.23 7.68 7.42
CA LEU A 36 2.62 6.58 8.17
C LEU A 36 2.37 6.97 9.65
N PRO A 37 1.37 6.37 10.33
CA PRO A 37 0.54 5.25 9.89
C PRO A 37 -0.62 5.62 8.97
N VAL A 38 -1.02 4.68 8.11
CA VAL A 38 -2.24 4.81 7.28
C VAL A 38 -3.10 3.55 7.37
N THR A 39 -4.39 3.71 7.08
CA THR A 39 -5.33 2.60 6.86
C THR A 39 -5.80 2.64 5.42
N ILE A 40 -5.68 1.51 4.71
CA ILE A 40 -6.15 1.33 3.33
C ILE A 40 -7.38 0.44 3.35
N GLU A 41 -8.41 0.83 2.61
CA GLU A 41 -9.66 0.08 2.47
C GLU A 41 -10.03 -0.08 0.99
N SER A 42 -10.35 -1.30 0.58
CA SER A 42 -10.90 -1.57 -0.74
C SER A 42 -12.37 -1.15 -0.76
N ALA A 43 -12.71 -0.13 -1.57
CA ALA A 43 -14.06 0.39 -1.75
C ALA A 43 -14.70 -0.19 -3.04
N PRO A 44 -15.51 -1.26 -2.95
CA PRO A 44 -16.08 -1.90 -4.14
C PRO A 44 -17.11 -0.99 -4.81
N GLY A 45 -17.04 -0.87 -6.13
CA GLY A 45 -17.96 -0.02 -6.88
C GLY A 45 -17.69 1.49 -6.73
N ALA A 46 -16.54 1.88 -6.18
CA ALA A 46 -16.17 3.29 -6.01
C ALA A 46 -16.03 4.07 -7.33
N SER A 47 -15.89 3.39 -8.47
CA SER A 47 -15.79 4.03 -9.78
C SER A 47 -16.43 3.17 -10.87
N LYS A 48 -16.99 3.84 -11.88
CA LYS A 48 -17.49 3.22 -13.11
C LYS A 48 -16.49 3.49 -14.23
N VAL A 49 -16.07 2.43 -14.91
CA VAL A 49 -15.28 2.56 -16.14
C VAL A 49 -16.25 2.78 -17.31
N LEU A 50 -15.97 3.79 -18.12
CA LEU A 50 -16.74 4.08 -19.33
C LEU A 50 -16.05 3.46 -20.55
N PRO A 51 -16.81 3.07 -21.60
CA PRO A 51 -16.26 2.54 -22.84
C PRO A 51 -15.50 3.59 -23.67
#